data_AF-A0A7J0AN03-F1
#
_entry.id   AF-A0A7J0AN03-F1
#
_cell.length_a   1.000
_cell.length_b   1.000
_cell.length_c   1.000
_cell.angle_alpha   90.00
_cell.angle_beta   90.00
_cell.angle_gamma   90.00
#
_symmetry.space_group_name_H-M   'P 1'
#
loop_
_entity.id
_entity.type
_entity.pdbx_description
1 polymer ?
#
loop_
_entity_poly.entity_id
_entity_poly.type
_entity_poly.pdbx_seq_one_letter_code
_entity_poly.pdbx_strand_id
1 'polypeptide(L)' 'MATDDPRVLGIEPIPNIAEKISAMIEKYRAETIDIEDVEFEEVDLELDTLFTDKSDNYRNQDEDDSRNNC' A
#
# COMPACT_ATOMS: atom_id res chain seq x y z
N MET A 1 -43.55 11.83 -1.47
CA MET A 1 -43.23 10.62 -0.67
C MET A 1 -43.01 9.48 -1.64
N ALA A 2 -41.84 8.85 -1.58
CA ALA A 2 -41.61 7.59 -2.28
C ALA A 2 -42.29 6.47 -1.50
N THR A 3 -42.88 5.51 -2.21
CA THR A 3 -43.52 4.32 -1.63
C THR A 3 -42.66 3.11 -1.98
N ASP A 4 -42.51 2.23 -1.00
CA ASP A 4 -41.73 1.00 -1.14
C ASP A 4 -42.50 -0.10 -1.89
N ASP A 5 -43.71 0.18 -2.39
CA ASP A 5 -44.49 -0.77 -3.17
C ASP A 5 -44.08 -0.74 -4.65
N PRO A 6 -43.40 -1.79 -5.18
CA PRO A 6 -42.92 -1.85 -6.56
C PRO A 6 -44.08 -1.86 -7.58
N ARG A 7 -45.31 -2.12 -7.14
CA ARG A 7 -46.50 -2.08 -8.01
C ARG A 7 -46.81 -0.68 -8.51
N VAL A 8 -46.34 0.36 -7.82
CA VAL A 8 -46.44 1.75 -8.31
C VAL A 8 -45.60 1.98 -9.57
N LEU A 9 -44.58 1.14 -9.79
CA LEU A 9 -43.79 1.10 -11.01
C LEU A 9 -44.32 0.07 -12.03
N GLY A 10 -45.44 -0.60 -11.74
CA GLY A 10 -46.05 -1.62 -12.60
C GLY A 10 -45.37 -2.99 -12.53
N ILE A 11 -44.57 -3.26 -11.50
CA ILE A 11 -43.79 -4.51 -11.36
C ILE A 11 -44.37 -5.36 -10.22
N GLU A 12 -44.51 -6.67 -10.46
CA GLU A 12 -44.94 -7.60 -9.42
C GLU A 12 -43.83 -7.81 -8.36
N PRO A 13 -44.19 -7.88 -7.07
CA PRO A 13 -43.21 -8.15 -6.01
C PRO A 13 -42.56 -9.52 -6.20
N ILE A 14 -41.23 -9.54 -6.16
CA ILE A 14 -40.47 -10.79 -6.26
C ILE A 14 -40.61 -11.55 -4.93
N PRO A 15 -40.99 -12.83 -4.95
CA PRO A 15 -41.05 -13.64 -3.74
C PRO A 15 -39.64 -13.76 -3.11
N ASN A 16 -39.56 -13.76 -1.78
CA ASN A 16 -38.33 -13.90 -1.01
C ASN A 16 -37.22 -12.86 -1.31
N ILE A 17 -37.60 -11.62 -1.66
CA ILE A 17 -36.65 -10.53 -1.96
C ILE A 17 -35.64 -10.28 -0.81
N ALA A 18 -36.07 -10.41 0.44
CA ALA A 18 -35.22 -10.21 1.62
C ALA A 18 -34.05 -11.21 1.68
N GLU A 19 -34.31 -12.48 1.34
CA GLU A 19 -33.29 -13.53 1.30
C GLU A 19 -32.24 -13.22 0.22
N LYS A 20 -32.68 -12.81 -0.97
CA LYS A 20 -31.79 -12.45 -2.08
C LYS A 20 -30.93 -11.21 -1.76
N ILE A 21 -31.52 -10.22 -1.10
CA ILE A 21 -30.80 -9.04 -0.62
C ILE A 21 -29.73 -9.45 0.39
N SER A 22 -30.08 -10.29 1.38
CA SER A 22 -29.13 -10.76 2.39
C SER A 22 -27.97 -11.55 1.78
N ALA A 23 -28.25 -12.46 0.84
CA ALA A 23 -27.23 -13.24 0.17
C ALA A 23 -26.28 -12.39 -0.69
N MET A 24 -26.81 -11.35 -1.36
CA MET A 24 -25.97 -10.40 -2.10
C MET A 24 -25.10 -9.55 -1.15
N ILE A 25 -25.68 -9.04 -0.07
CA ILE A 25 -24.93 -8.25 0.92
C ILE A 25 -23.82 -9.10 1.55
N GLU A 26 -24.10 -10.34 1.91
CA GLU A 26 -23.12 -11.27 2.47
C GLU A 26 -21.99 -11.58 1.48
N LYS A 27 -22.34 -11.84 0.21
CA LYS A 27 -21.36 -12.03 -0.87
C LYS A 27 -20.42 -10.82 -0.99
N TYR A 28 -20.97 -9.61 -1.06
CA TYR A 28 -20.14 -8.41 -1.19
C TYR A 28 -19.33 -8.11 0.08
N ARG A 29 -19.86 -8.44 1.27
CA ARG A 29 -19.10 -8.35 2.52
C ARG A 29 -17.94 -9.33 2.57
N ALA A 30 -18.10 -10.52 1.99
CA ALA A 30 -17.06 -11.54 1.92
C ALA A 30 -15.98 -11.21 0.86
N GLU A 31 -16.38 -10.63 -0.27
CA GLU A 31 -15.47 -10.21 -1.35
C GLU A 31 -14.58 -9.02 -0.97
N THR A 32 -14.98 -8.20 0.01
CA THR A 32 -14.17 -7.07 0.51
C THR A 32 -13.37 -7.41 1.77
N ILE A 33 -13.18 -8.70 2.11
CA ILE A 33 -12.36 -9.11 3.26
C ILE A 33 -10.87 -8.97 2.97
N ASP A 34 -10.45 -9.01 1.69
CA ASP A 34 -9.05 -8.98 1.26
C ASP A 34 -8.48 -7.56 1.07
N ILE A 35 -8.96 -6.57 1.81
CA ILE A 35 -8.35 -5.23 1.84
C ILE A 35 -7.78 -4.96 3.24
N GLU A 36 -6.47 -5.14 3.36
CA GLU A 36 -5.70 -4.79 4.55
C GLU A 36 -5.27 -3.32 4.46
N ASP A 37 -5.56 -2.53 5.49
CA ASP A 37 -5.04 -1.17 5.62
C ASP A 37 -3.53 -1.25 5.91
N VAL A 38 -2.70 -0.85 4.95
CA VAL A 38 -1.24 -0.77 5.11
C VAL A 38 -0.88 0.54 5.79
N GLU A 39 -0.25 0.46 6.96
CA GLU A 39 0.33 1.63 7.64
C GLU A 39 1.57 2.12 6.90
N PHE A 40 1.76 3.44 6.86
CA PHE A 40 2.95 4.05 6.28
C PHE A 40 4.17 3.77 7.17
N GLU A 41 5.25 3.30 6.57
CA GLU A 41 6.56 3.16 7.22
C GLU A 41 7.53 4.22 6.66
N GLU A 42 8.25 4.89 7.55
CA GLU A 42 9.33 5.80 7.15
C GLU A 42 10.48 5.00 6.53
N VAL A 43 11.02 5.48 5.40
CA VAL A 43 12.14 4.81 4.75
C VAL A 43 13.42 5.09 5.55
N ASP A 44 13.97 4.06 6.18
CA ASP A 44 15.31 4.13 6.80
C ASP A 44 16.38 4.02 5.70
N LEU A 45 16.74 5.16 5.11
CA LEU A 45 17.82 5.25 4.13
C LEU A 45 19.14 5.44 4.87
N GLU A 46 20.02 4.45 4.81
CA GLU A 46 21.43 4.58 5.22
C GLU A 46 22.21 5.42 4.19
N LEU A 47 21.86 6.70 4.06
CA LEU A 47 22.45 7.61 3.07
C LEU A 47 23.97 7.73 3.22
N ASP A 48 24.46 7.66 4.46
CA ASP A 48 25.89 7.75 4.79
C ASP A 48 26.69 6.54 4.28
N THR A 49 26.07 5.35 4.20
CA THR A 49 26.70 4.16 3.62
C THR A 49 26.57 4.16 2.09
N LEU A 50 25.44 4.66 1.58
CA LEU A 50 25.13 4.72 0.16
C LEU A 50 25.97 5.76 -0.59
N PHE A 51 26.23 6.90 0.05
CA PHE A 51 27.01 8.01 -0.51
C PHE A 51 28.27 8.24 0.34
N THR A 52 29.23 7.32 0.23
CA THR A 52 30.57 7.56 0.81
C THR A 52 31.21 8.77 0.11
N ASP A 53 31.57 9.77 0.91
CA ASP A 53 32.22 10.97 0.41
C ASP A 53 33.62 10.59 -0.08
N LYS A 54 33.90 10.77 -1.37
CA LYS A 54 35.19 10.39 -1.99
C LYS A 54 36.39 11.14 -1.38
N SER A 55 36.14 12.14 -0.54
CA SER A 55 37.15 12.92 0.19
C SER A 55 37.90 12.08 1.23
N ASP A 56 37.32 10.99 1.74
CA ASP A 56 37.99 10.12 2.73
C ASP A 56 39.00 9.13 2.10
N ASN A 57 38.88 8.87 0.79
CA ASN A 57 39.89 8.08 0.06
C ASN A 57 41.15 8.88 -0.30
N TYR A 58 41.11 10.20 -0.25
CA TYR A 58 42.24 11.05 -0.66
C TYR A 58 43.14 11.49 0.50
N ARG A 59 42.71 11.30 1.76
CA ARG A 59 43.52 11.67 2.94
C ARG A 59 44.60 10.66 3.34
N ASN A 60 44.63 9.48 2.71
CA ASN A 60 45.53 8.38 3.09
C ASN A 60 46.58 8.04 2.01
N GLN A 61 46.84 8.91 1.02
CA GLN A 61 47.85 8.66 -0.01
C GLN A 61 49.10 9.56 0.05
N ASP A 62 49.19 10.49 0.99
CA ASP A 62 50.30 11.48 1.01
C ASP A 62 51.49 11.11 1.93
N GLU A 63 51.55 9.92 2.54
CA GLU A 63 52.64 9.59 3.50
C GLU A 63 53.67 8.52 3.05
N ASP A 64 53.52 7.87 1.89
CA ASP A 64 54.39 6.73 1.51
C ASP A 64 55.39 6.97 0.35
N ASP A 65 55.58 8.20 -0.14
CA ASP A 65 56.55 8.48 -1.23
C ASP A 65 57.89 9.10 -0.76
N SER A 66 58.19 9.12 0.54
CA SER A 66 59.47 9.68 1.08
C SER A 66 60.54 8.64 1.43
N ARG A 67 60.33 7.34 1.19
CA ARG A 67 61.28 6.28 1.60
C ARG A 67 61.73 5.36 0.47
N ASN A 68 62.27 5.91 -0.62
CA ASN A 68 63.33 5.19 -1.30
C ASN A 68 64.34 6.13 -1.99
N ASN A 69 65.55 6.09 -1.44
CA ASN A 69 66.70 6.91 -1.78
C ASN A 69 67.73 6.04 -2.52
N CYS A 70 68.07 6.36 -3.77
CA CYS A 70 69.37 6.06 -4.39
C CYS A 70 69.57 6.89 -5.66
#